data_AF-A0AAD5UQR7-F1
#
_entry.id   AF-A0AAD5UQR7-F1
#
_cell.length_a   1.000
_cell.length_b   1.000
_cell.length_c   1.000
_cell.angle_alpha   90.00
_cell.angle_beta   90.00
_cell.angle_gamma   90.00
#
_symmetry.space_group_name_H-M   'P 1'
#
loop_
_entity.id
_entity.type
_entity.pdbx_description
1 polymer ?
#
loop_
_entity_poly.entity_id
_entity_poly.type
_entity_poly.pdbx_seq_one_letter_code
_entity_poly.pdbx_strand_id
1 'polypeptide(L)'
;MAKYPNGMGHLALLPLAMRMAGPREAVWHAIIRKNFGVTHFIVGRDHAGPGKNSQGKDFYGPYDAQDLVTKYHEELQIEMVPFQMMTYLPSSDEYQPIDQVPKGVQTLDISGTELRRRLKTGAPIPDWFSYDAVVKTLRESYPPRSKQGFVVFLTGYHNSGKDTIAKALQVILNQQGGRSVSLLLGDGVRPDLDARAYSPLILISPLLMYYILTCIR
;
A
#
# COMPACT_ATOMS: atom_id res chain seq x y z
N MET A 1 -9.34 0.18 21.14
CA MET A 1 -7.91 0.55 21.26
C MET A 1 -7.28 -0.25 22.39
N ALA A 2 -7.04 -1.55 22.19
CA ALA A 2 -6.68 -2.48 23.27
C ALA A 2 -5.22 -2.34 23.77
N LYS A 3 -4.37 -1.60 23.06
CA LYS A 3 -2.95 -1.38 23.42
C LYS A 3 -2.67 -0.01 24.04
N TYR A 4 -3.69 0.85 24.12
CA TYR A 4 -3.59 2.13 24.81
C TYR A 4 -4.13 1.96 26.24
N PRO A 5 -3.61 2.72 27.23
CA PRO A 5 -4.24 2.81 28.54
C PRO A 5 -5.73 3.16 28.41
N ASN A 6 -6.55 2.59 29.29
CA ASN A 6 -8.00 2.74 29.22
C ASN A 6 -8.39 4.23 29.27
N GLY A 7 -9.24 4.64 28.33
CA GLY A 7 -9.71 6.03 28.20
C GLY A 7 -8.71 7.01 27.57
N MET A 8 -7.48 6.61 27.24
CA MET A 8 -6.45 7.51 26.71
C MET A 8 -6.57 7.77 25.20
N GLY A 9 -7.15 6.84 24.44
CA GLY A 9 -7.31 6.97 23.00
C GLY A 9 -8.77 7.18 22.58
N HIS A 10 -8.97 7.87 21.46
CA HIS A 10 -10.23 7.88 20.69
C HIS A 10 -9.93 7.56 19.22
N LEU A 11 -10.78 6.76 18.55
CA LEU A 11 -10.66 6.47 17.13
C LEU A 11 -11.78 7.17 16.37
N ALA A 12 -11.42 8.04 15.42
CA ALA A 12 -12.36 8.70 14.52
C ALA A 12 -11.83 8.64 13.08
N LEU A 13 -12.71 8.32 12.13
CA LEU A 13 -12.37 8.28 10.71
C LEU A 13 -12.47 9.69 10.12
N LEU A 14 -11.45 10.09 9.35
CA LEU A 14 -11.43 11.34 8.61
C LEU A 14 -11.50 11.05 7.10
N PRO A 15 -12.63 11.31 6.43
CA PRO A 15 -12.78 11.07 4.98
C PRO A 15 -12.09 12.16 4.15
N LEU A 16 -10.79 12.37 4.39
CA LEU A 16 -9.96 13.36 3.70
C LEU A 16 -9.35 12.75 2.44
N ALA A 17 -9.52 13.43 1.31
CA ALA A 17 -8.75 13.15 0.10
C ALA A 17 -7.38 13.84 0.20
N MET A 18 -6.34 13.09 0.56
CA MET A 18 -4.98 13.61 0.64
C MET A 18 -4.44 13.98 -0.75
N ARG A 19 -3.55 14.97 -0.82
CA ARG A 19 -2.89 15.42 -2.07
C ARG A 19 -1.42 15.01 -2.14
N MET A 20 -0.88 14.49 -1.05
CA MET A 20 0.54 14.21 -0.86
C MET A 20 1.41 15.46 -1.12
N ALA A 21 0.94 16.62 -0.66
CA ALA A 21 1.56 17.93 -0.90
C ALA A 21 2.48 18.41 0.25
N GLY A 22 3.00 17.46 1.04
CA GLY A 22 4.05 17.68 2.04
C GLY A 22 3.76 18.87 2.96
N PRO A 23 4.63 19.89 3.01
CA PRO A 23 4.50 21.02 3.92
C PRO A 23 3.16 21.76 3.85
N ARG A 24 2.64 22.01 2.64
CA ARG A 24 1.34 22.71 2.49
C ARG A 24 0.20 21.88 3.04
N GLU A 25 0.26 20.56 2.87
CA GLU A 25 -0.73 19.64 3.41
C GLU A 25 -0.61 19.49 4.93
N ALA A 26 0.58 19.66 5.51
CA ALA A 26 0.75 19.71 6.97
C ALA A 26 0.02 20.91 7.60
N VAL A 27 0.14 22.09 7.00
CA VAL A 27 -0.61 23.30 7.41
C VAL A 27 -2.13 23.07 7.24
N TRP A 28 -2.55 22.52 6.10
CA TRP A 28 -3.97 22.17 5.87
C TRP A 28 -4.49 21.16 6.90
N HIS A 29 -3.69 20.15 7.22
CA HIS A 29 -4.01 19.16 8.24
C HIS A 29 -4.18 19.79 9.63
N ALA A 30 -3.31 20.73 10.01
CA ALA A 30 -3.43 21.45 11.28
C ALA A 30 -4.77 22.20 11.38
N ILE A 31 -5.16 22.91 10.32
CA ILE A 31 -6.47 23.59 10.24
C ILE A 31 -7.63 22.59 10.36
N ILE A 32 -7.57 21.47 9.63
CA ILE A 32 -8.60 20.43 9.72
C ILE A 32 -8.69 19.90 11.15
N ARG A 33 -7.57 19.57 11.80
CA ARG A 33 -7.58 18.99 13.15
C ARG A 33 -8.09 19.98 14.20
N LYS A 34 -7.73 21.26 14.06
CA LYS A 34 -8.30 22.34 14.86
C LYS A 34 -9.83 22.40 14.73
N ASN A 35 -10.35 22.33 13.51
CA ASN A 35 -11.80 22.32 13.27
C ASN A 35 -12.51 21.08 13.85
N PHE A 36 -11.77 19.98 14.07
CA PHE A 36 -12.25 18.78 14.76
C PHE A 36 -12.06 18.85 16.29
N GLY A 37 -11.67 20.00 16.84
CA GLY A 37 -11.54 20.22 18.28
C GLY A 37 -10.23 19.74 18.90
N VAL A 38 -9.22 19.45 18.08
CA VAL A 38 -7.90 19.01 18.57
C VAL A 38 -7.03 20.21 18.93
N THR A 39 -6.37 20.17 20.09
CA THR A 39 -5.48 21.25 20.58
C THR A 39 -4.02 21.06 20.18
N HIS A 40 -3.59 19.83 19.93
CA HIS A 40 -2.22 19.47 19.58
C HIS A 40 -2.18 18.60 18.32
N PHE A 41 -1.26 18.89 17.39
CA PHE A 41 -1.14 18.15 16.14
C PHE A 41 0.28 17.62 15.93
N ILE A 42 0.39 16.30 15.78
CA ILE A 42 1.67 15.64 15.53
C ILE A 42 2.09 15.89 14.08
N VAL A 43 3.32 16.37 13.90
CA VAL A 43 3.97 16.52 12.59
C VAL A 43 5.31 15.77 12.62
N GLY A 44 5.36 14.66 11.88
CA GLY A 44 6.54 13.79 11.83
C GLY A 44 7.48 14.08 10.67
N ARG A 45 8.49 13.23 10.51
CA ARG A 45 9.38 13.20 9.34
C ARG A 45 8.58 12.93 8.06
N ASP A 46 8.84 13.71 7.01
CA ASP A 46 8.22 13.60 5.66
C ASP A 46 6.69 13.62 5.71
N HIS A 47 6.12 14.46 6.59
CA HIS A 47 4.67 14.51 6.82
C HIS A 47 3.90 14.86 5.55
N ALA A 48 2.98 13.98 5.15
CA ALA A 48 2.22 14.06 3.91
C ALA A 48 3.09 14.14 2.63
N GLY A 49 4.35 13.70 2.69
CA GLY A 49 5.22 13.59 1.52
C GLY A 49 4.96 12.30 0.73
N PRO A 50 5.12 12.32 -0.61
CA PRO A 50 5.03 11.13 -1.45
C PRO A 50 6.36 10.35 -1.51
N GLY A 51 7.36 10.72 -0.69
CA GLY A 51 8.67 10.09 -0.65
C GLY A 51 9.59 10.53 -1.79
N LYS A 52 10.03 9.56 -2.60
CA LYS A 52 11.04 9.74 -3.66
C LYS A 52 10.46 9.56 -5.06
N ASN A 53 10.96 10.33 -6.01
CA ASN A 53 10.64 10.15 -7.43
C ASN A 53 11.40 8.94 -8.03
N SER A 54 11.19 8.66 -9.32
CA SER A 54 11.83 7.55 -10.04
C SER A 54 13.37 7.64 -10.13
N GLN A 55 13.94 8.83 -9.91
CA GLN A 55 15.39 9.09 -9.87
C GLN A 55 15.94 9.00 -8.44
N GLY A 56 15.12 8.65 -7.45
CA GLY A 56 15.52 8.54 -6.05
C GLY A 56 15.66 9.89 -5.32
N LYS A 57 15.21 11.00 -5.93
CA LYS A 57 15.21 12.32 -5.30
C LYS A 57 13.94 12.51 -4.48
N ASP A 58 14.10 12.99 -3.25
CA ASP A 58 12.98 13.32 -2.36
C ASP A 58 12.16 14.48 -2.94
N PHE A 59 10.83 14.40 -2.83
CA PHE A 59 9.92 15.49 -3.24
C PHE A 59 9.95 16.67 -2.27
N TYR A 60 10.15 16.39 -0.99
CA TYR A 60 10.29 17.34 0.10
C TYR A 60 11.44 16.91 1.02
N GLY A 61 12.07 17.85 1.70
CA GLY A 61 13.00 17.53 2.77
C GLY A 61 12.27 16.87 3.95
N PRO A 62 13.01 16.11 4.80
CA PRO A 62 12.42 15.32 5.88
C PRO A 62 11.68 16.15 6.92
N TYR A 63 11.99 17.44 7.09
CA TYR A 63 11.39 18.30 8.11
C TYR A 63 10.75 19.57 7.55
N ASP A 64 10.67 19.74 6.23
CA ASP A 64 10.08 20.91 5.57
C ASP A 64 8.64 21.18 6.05
N ALA A 65 7.91 20.13 6.42
CA ALA A 65 6.56 20.23 6.97
C ALA A 65 6.52 20.84 8.37
N GLN A 66 7.49 20.48 9.22
CA GLN A 66 7.62 21.08 10.56
C GLN A 66 8.01 22.56 10.44
N ASP A 67 8.93 22.88 9.52
CA ASP A 67 9.34 24.27 9.27
C ASP A 67 8.17 25.14 8.83
N LEU A 68 7.35 24.64 7.89
CA LEU A 68 6.20 25.41 7.40
C LEU A 68 5.09 25.54 8.45
N VAL A 69 4.82 24.50 9.23
CA VAL A 69 3.83 24.59 10.33
C VAL A 69 4.31 25.55 11.41
N THR A 70 5.60 25.52 11.76
CA THR A 70 6.22 26.46 12.71
C THR A 70 6.10 27.90 12.22
N LYS A 71 6.34 28.14 10.93
CA LYS A 71 6.20 29.47 10.32
C LYS A 71 4.79 30.08 10.52
N TYR A 72 3.75 29.24 10.48
CA TYR A 72 2.36 29.68 10.62
C TYR A 72 1.75 29.40 12.00
N HIS A 73 2.57 29.09 13.01
CA HIS A 73 2.11 28.67 14.35
C HIS A 73 1.10 29.65 14.97
N GLU A 74 1.42 30.94 14.98
CA GLU A 74 0.56 32.01 15.53
C GLU A 74 -0.80 32.10 14.82
N GLU A 75 -0.84 31.90 13.50
CA GLU A 75 -2.08 31.95 12.70
C GLU A 75 -2.90 30.66 12.83
N LEU A 76 -2.22 29.52 12.96
CA LEU A 76 -2.86 28.21 13.05
C LEU A 76 -3.61 28.05 14.36
N GLN A 77 -3.09 28.59 15.47
CA GLN A 77 -3.68 28.46 16.82
C GLN A 77 -3.97 26.99 17.21
N ILE A 78 -3.03 26.10 16.88
CA ILE A 78 -3.00 24.70 17.29
C ILE A 78 -1.53 24.34 17.54
N GLU A 79 -1.24 23.67 18.65
CA GLU A 79 0.13 23.41 19.05
C GLU A 79 0.72 22.24 18.25
N MET A 80 1.83 22.45 17.56
CA MET A 80 2.51 21.36 16.88
C MET A 80 3.29 20.53 17.89
N VAL A 81 3.14 19.20 17.83
CA VAL A 81 4.02 18.26 18.52
C VAL A 81 4.98 17.66 17.48
N PRO A 82 6.22 18.17 17.36
CA PRO A 82 7.18 17.61 16.41
C PRO A 82 7.55 16.20 16.86
N PHE A 83 7.49 15.26 15.91
CA PHE A 83 7.81 13.86 16.18
C PHE A 83 9.05 13.45 15.39
N GLN A 84 10.08 13.02 16.11
CA GLN A 84 11.30 12.45 15.53
C GLN A 84 11.08 10.97 15.20
N MET A 85 11.90 10.44 14.30
CA MET A 85 11.86 9.02 13.96
C MET A 85 12.18 8.18 15.20
N MET A 86 11.26 7.32 15.62
CA MET A 86 11.51 6.34 16.67
C MET A 86 12.22 5.12 16.09
N THR A 87 13.14 4.55 16.86
CA THR A 87 13.83 3.31 16.51
C THR A 87 13.80 2.34 17.68
N TYR A 88 13.94 1.04 17.39
CA TYR A 88 13.92 -0.01 18.39
C TYR A 88 15.34 -0.32 18.87
N LEU A 89 15.54 -0.41 20.19
CA LEU A 89 16.81 -0.74 20.83
C LEU A 89 16.74 -2.19 21.36
N PRO A 90 17.40 -3.16 20.70
CA PRO A 90 17.33 -4.56 21.12
C PRO A 90 17.91 -4.82 22.51
N SER A 91 18.86 -3.98 22.95
CA SER A 91 19.52 -4.12 24.25
C SER A 91 18.60 -3.85 25.44
N SER A 92 17.59 -3.00 25.26
CA SER A 92 16.67 -2.58 26.33
C SER A 92 15.22 -2.95 26.06
N ASP A 93 14.89 -3.48 24.88
CA ASP A 93 13.51 -3.78 24.44
C ASP A 93 12.61 -2.54 24.50
N GLU A 94 13.15 -1.41 24.02
CA GLU A 94 12.49 -0.11 24.09
C GLU A 94 12.54 0.64 22.75
N TYR A 95 11.66 1.64 22.64
CA TYR A 95 11.62 2.58 21.53
C TYR A 95 12.10 3.94 21.97
N GLN A 96 13.07 4.51 21.24
CA GLN A 96 13.58 5.86 21.53
C GLN A 96 13.65 6.72 20.26
N PRO A 97 13.50 8.05 20.37
CA PRO A 97 13.81 8.97 19.29
C PRO A 97 15.26 8.81 18.85
N ILE A 98 15.50 8.71 17.54
CA ILE A 98 16.84 8.41 16.99
C ILE A 98 17.91 9.42 17.41
N ASP A 99 17.53 10.67 17.66
CA ASP A 99 18.39 11.76 18.12
C ASP A 99 18.78 11.65 19.60
N GLN A 100 18.05 10.85 20.39
CA GLN A 100 18.33 10.58 21.80
C GLN A 100 19.12 9.29 22.02
N VAL A 101 19.30 8.47 20.97
CA VAL A 101 20.05 7.22 21.07
C VAL A 101 21.56 7.52 21.18
N PRO A 102 22.26 7.01 22.21
CA PRO A 102 23.70 7.18 22.34
C PRO A 102 24.46 6.59 21.14
N LYS A 103 25.53 7.27 20.71
CA LYS A 103 26.36 6.80 19.60
C LYS A 103 26.94 5.42 19.91
N GLY A 104 26.85 4.51 18.94
CA GLY A 104 27.35 3.14 19.05
C GLY A 104 26.36 2.13 19.60
N VAL A 105 25.17 2.57 20.07
CA VAL A 105 24.08 1.66 20.43
C VAL A 105 23.46 1.08 19.16
N GLN A 106 23.24 -0.24 19.15
CA GLN A 106 22.58 -0.91 18.05
C GLN A 106 21.11 -0.53 18.01
N THR A 107 20.63 -0.14 16.83
CA THR A 107 19.22 0.12 16.57
C THR A 107 18.71 -0.79 15.47
N LEU A 108 17.43 -1.13 15.52
CA LEU A 108 16.75 -1.85 14.45
C LEU A 108 15.58 -1.02 13.92
N ASP A 109 15.38 -1.12 12.61
CA ASP A 109 14.24 -0.56 11.92
C ASP A 109 13.84 -1.49 10.77
N ILE A 110 12.55 -1.47 10.40
CA ILE A 110 12.04 -2.16 9.22
C ILE A 110 11.40 -1.12 8.31
N SER A 111 12.07 -0.84 7.20
CA SER A 111 11.53 0.02 6.16
C SER A 111 10.21 -0.54 5.60
N GLY A 112 9.34 0.34 5.10
CA GLY A 112 8.10 -0.08 4.43
C GLY A 112 8.34 -1.02 3.24
N THR A 113 9.49 -0.92 2.56
CA THR A 113 9.87 -1.84 1.48
C THR A 113 10.15 -3.24 2.01
N GLU A 114 10.87 -3.35 3.13
CA GLU A 114 11.14 -4.64 3.78
C GLU A 114 9.86 -5.25 4.38
N LEU A 115 9.00 -4.44 5.00
CA LEU A 115 7.68 -4.91 5.48
C LEU A 115 6.84 -5.48 4.33
N ARG A 116 6.73 -4.75 3.21
CA ARG A 116 6.03 -5.24 2.00
C ARG A 116 6.64 -6.53 1.47
N ARG A 117 7.97 -6.67 1.51
CA ARG A 117 8.65 -7.91 1.13
C ARG A 117 8.22 -9.06 2.03
N ARG A 118 8.25 -8.88 3.36
CA ARG A 118 7.85 -9.91 4.34
C ARG A 118 6.38 -10.31 4.23
N LEU A 119 5.48 -9.36 3.98
CA LEU A 119 4.07 -9.65 3.69
C LEU A 119 3.94 -10.49 2.41
N LYS A 120 4.63 -10.10 1.33
CA LYS A 120 4.61 -10.79 0.04
C LYS A 120 5.19 -12.21 0.09
N THR A 121 6.26 -12.42 0.85
CA THR A 121 6.93 -13.73 0.95
C THR A 121 6.34 -14.63 2.03
N GLY A 122 5.58 -14.07 2.97
CA GLY A 122 5.12 -14.80 4.16
C GLY A 122 6.18 -14.88 5.27
N ALA A 123 7.34 -14.23 5.11
CA ALA A 123 8.38 -14.22 6.13
C ALA A 123 7.87 -13.59 7.45
N PRO A 124 8.37 -14.03 8.61
CA PRO A 124 7.93 -13.51 9.91
C PRO A 124 8.20 -12.00 10.01
N ILE A 125 7.26 -11.27 10.60
CA ILE A 125 7.43 -9.86 10.98
C ILE A 125 7.71 -9.89 12.48
N PRO A 126 8.81 -9.29 12.96
CA PRO A 126 9.19 -9.39 14.37
C PRO A 126 8.16 -8.72 15.28
N ASP A 127 7.89 -9.33 16.43
CA ASP A 127 6.88 -8.88 17.38
C ASP A 127 7.22 -7.51 17.99
N TRP A 128 8.51 -7.20 18.07
CA TRP A 128 8.95 -5.86 18.45
C TRP A 128 8.39 -4.82 17.49
N PHE A 129 8.42 -5.05 16.17
CA PHE A 129 8.03 -4.09 15.14
C PHE A 129 6.51 -3.81 15.09
N SER A 130 5.67 -4.84 15.28
CA SER A 130 4.22 -4.66 15.21
C SER A 130 3.48 -5.77 15.95
N TYR A 131 2.38 -5.41 16.59
CA TYR A 131 1.52 -6.38 17.30
C TYR A 131 0.93 -7.43 16.37
N ASP A 132 0.84 -8.68 16.85
CA ASP A 132 0.30 -9.82 16.11
C ASP A 132 -1.07 -9.57 15.48
N ALA A 133 -1.98 -8.92 16.22
CA ALA A 133 -3.32 -8.60 15.73
C ALA A 133 -3.27 -7.66 14.51
N VAL A 134 -2.33 -6.71 14.48
CA VAL A 134 -2.12 -5.81 13.34
C VAL A 134 -1.50 -6.58 12.17
N VAL A 135 -0.46 -7.37 12.43
CA VAL A 135 0.20 -8.21 11.42
C VAL A 135 -0.79 -9.18 10.77
N LYS A 136 -1.67 -9.79 11.56
CA LYS A 136 -2.73 -10.69 11.08
C LYS A 136 -3.66 -9.97 10.09
N THR A 137 -4.22 -8.82 10.48
CA THR A 137 -5.08 -8.00 9.61
C THR A 137 -4.36 -7.58 8.32
N LEU A 138 -3.08 -7.21 8.41
CA LEU A 138 -2.26 -6.88 7.24
C LEU A 138 -2.09 -8.08 6.30
N ARG A 139 -1.88 -9.29 6.82
CA ARG A 139 -1.75 -10.50 6.00
C ARG A 139 -3.06 -10.95 5.35
N GLU A 140 -4.20 -10.64 5.95
CA GLU A 140 -5.52 -10.90 5.36
C GLU A 140 -5.74 -10.02 4.11
N SER A 141 -5.33 -8.76 4.19
CA SER A 141 -5.41 -7.78 3.10
C SER A 141 -4.31 -7.94 2.05
N TYR A 142 -3.10 -8.29 2.49
CA TYR A 142 -1.89 -8.48 1.66
C TYR A 142 -1.36 -9.91 1.81
N PRO A 143 -2.06 -10.90 1.25
CA PRO A 143 -1.67 -12.30 1.38
C PRO A 143 -0.32 -12.59 0.71
N PRO A 144 0.42 -13.62 1.15
CA PRO A 144 1.67 -14.03 0.52
C PRO A 144 1.43 -14.52 -0.92
N ARG A 145 2.48 -14.51 -1.75
CA ARG A 145 2.42 -14.89 -3.17
C ARG A 145 1.81 -16.26 -3.43
N SER A 146 2.02 -17.22 -2.53
CA SER A 146 1.40 -18.56 -2.60
C SER A 146 -0.13 -18.52 -2.56
N LYS A 147 -0.72 -17.48 -1.96
CA LYS A 147 -2.16 -17.25 -1.81
C LYS A 147 -2.71 -16.13 -2.69
N GLN A 148 -1.89 -15.54 -3.57
CA GLN A 148 -2.32 -14.51 -4.52
C GLN A 148 -2.81 -15.13 -5.83
N GLY A 149 -3.86 -14.55 -6.40
CA GLY A 149 -4.25 -14.80 -7.79
C GLY A 149 -3.21 -14.25 -8.77
N PHE A 150 -3.17 -14.80 -9.98
CA PHE A 150 -2.39 -14.27 -11.09
C PHE A 150 -3.13 -14.47 -12.41
N VAL A 151 -2.69 -13.75 -13.43
CA VAL A 151 -3.20 -13.87 -14.80
C VAL A 151 -2.08 -14.34 -15.71
N VAL A 152 -2.34 -15.39 -16.49
CA VAL A 152 -1.47 -15.79 -17.60
C VAL A 152 -2.15 -15.34 -18.89
N PHE A 153 -1.58 -14.32 -19.51
CA PHE A 153 -2.09 -13.73 -20.75
C PHE A 153 -1.35 -14.35 -21.95
N LEU A 154 -2.05 -15.14 -22.77
CA LEU A 154 -1.49 -15.75 -23.98
C LEU A 154 -1.96 -14.96 -25.20
N THR A 155 -1.01 -14.55 -26.04
CA THR A 155 -1.27 -13.85 -27.30
C THR A 155 -0.56 -14.56 -28.45
N GLY A 156 -1.17 -14.55 -29.62
CA GLY A 156 -0.67 -15.20 -30.82
C GLY A 156 -1.68 -15.13 -31.97
N TYR A 157 -1.22 -15.46 -33.17
CA TYR A 157 -2.08 -15.54 -34.35
C TYR A 157 -3.21 -16.57 -34.17
N HIS A 158 -4.24 -16.46 -35.02
CA HIS A 158 -5.25 -17.51 -35.11
C HIS A 158 -4.57 -18.86 -35.40
N ASN A 159 -4.97 -19.90 -34.68
CA ASN A 159 -4.38 -21.24 -34.77
C ASN A 159 -2.87 -21.33 -34.40
N SER A 160 -2.32 -20.39 -33.60
CA SER A 160 -0.93 -20.46 -33.13
C SER A 160 -0.68 -21.49 -32.01
N GLY A 161 -1.67 -22.32 -31.68
CA GLY A 161 -1.60 -23.27 -30.56
C GLY A 161 -1.83 -22.70 -29.16
N LYS A 162 -2.05 -21.38 -29.02
CA LYS A 162 -2.30 -20.70 -27.73
C LYS A 162 -3.46 -21.33 -26.92
N ASP A 163 -4.51 -21.79 -27.60
CA ASP A 163 -5.70 -22.34 -26.93
C ASP A 163 -5.43 -23.75 -26.38
N THR A 164 -4.61 -24.53 -27.10
CA THR A 164 -4.11 -25.84 -26.63
C THR A 164 -3.22 -25.65 -25.41
N ILE A 165 -2.30 -24.68 -25.44
CA ILE A 165 -1.44 -24.33 -24.30
C ILE A 165 -2.28 -23.90 -23.09
N ALA A 166 -3.29 -23.06 -23.29
CA ALA A 166 -4.17 -22.58 -22.22
C ALA A 166 -4.91 -23.73 -21.51
N LYS A 167 -5.47 -24.67 -22.29
CA LYS A 167 -6.16 -25.86 -21.76
C LYS A 167 -5.19 -26.78 -21.00
N ALA A 168 -4.00 -27.03 -21.56
CA ALA A 168 -2.98 -27.83 -20.88
C ALA A 168 -2.54 -27.19 -19.54
N LEU A 169 -2.32 -25.88 -19.55
CA LEU A 169 -1.97 -25.13 -18.34
C LEU A 169 -3.07 -25.19 -17.28
N GLN A 170 -4.35 -25.09 -17.68
CA GLN A 170 -5.47 -25.24 -16.75
C GLN A 170 -5.46 -26.60 -16.05
N VAL A 171 -5.23 -27.69 -16.79
CA VAL A 171 -5.14 -29.04 -16.21
C VAL A 171 -4.01 -29.13 -15.19
N ILE A 172 -2.81 -28.62 -15.53
CA ILE A 172 -1.66 -28.63 -14.62
C ILE A 172 -1.94 -27.82 -13.35
N LEU A 173 -2.53 -26.64 -13.48
CA LEU A 173 -2.84 -25.77 -12.33
C LEU A 173 -3.94 -26.38 -11.44
N ASN A 174 -4.94 -27.03 -12.02
CA ASN A 174 -5.96 -27.77 -11.26
C ASN A 174 -5.35 -28.98 -10.51
N GLN A 175 -4.42 -29.71 -11.14
CA GLN A 175 -3.71 -30.82 -10.49
C GLN A 175 -2.87 -30.38 -9.30
N GLN A 176 -2.27 -29.18 -9.35
CA GLN A 176 -1.54 -28.62 -8.21
C GLN A 176 -2.44 -28.32 -7.00
N GLY A 177 -3.75 -28.18 -7.20
CA GLY A 177 -4.76 -28.07 -6.13
C GLY A 177 -4.68 -26.82 -5.26
N GLY A 178 -3.84 -25.84 -5.60
CA GLY A 178 -3.58 -24.67 -4.75
C GLY A 178 -4.57 -23.52 -4.91
N ARG A 179 -5.42 -23.54 -5.95
CA ARG A 179 -6.36 -22.45 -6.29
C ARG A 179 -7.42 -22.92 -7.29
N SER A 180 -8.55 -22.21 -7.33
CA SER A 180 -9.49 -22.27 -8.44
C SER A 180 -8.85 -21.70 -9.72
N VAL A 181 -9.17 -22.30 -10.87
CA VAL A 181 -8.63 -21.89 -12.18
C VAL A 181 -9.77 -21.64 -13.16
N SER A 182 -9.93 -20.38 -13.57
CA SER A 182 -10.89 -19.99 -14.61
C SER A 182 -10.20 -19.87 -15.97
N LEU A 183 -10.75 -20.53 -16.99
CA LEU A 183 -10.25 -20.48 -18.36
C LEU A 183 -11.16 -19.63 -19.24
N LEU A 184 -10.60 -18.59 -19.85
CA LEU A 184 -11.28 -17.71 -20.79
C LEU A 184 -10.61 -17.82 -22.17
N LEU A 185 -11.24 -18.55 -23.09
CA LEU A 185 -10.79 -18.73 -24.47
C LEU A 185 -11.45 -17.68 -25.38
N GLY A 186 -10.71 -17.17 -26.36
CA GLY A 186 -11.13 -16.02 -27.18
C GLY A 186 -12.41 -16.23 -27.98
N ASP A 187 -12.72 -17.46 -28.34
CA ASP A 187 -13.97 -17.78 -29.05
C ASP A 187 -15.19 -17.77 -28.11
N GLY A 188 -14.99 -18.02 -26.82
CA GLY A 188 -16.03 -18.00 -25.77
C GLY A 188 -16.12 -16.69 -24.97
N VAL A 189 -15.11 -15.82 -25.05
CA VAL A 189 -15.11 -14.52 -24.37
C VAL A 189 -15.96 -13.48 -25.10
N ARG A 190 -16.01 -13.55 -26.44
CA ARG A 190 -16.75 -12.58 -27.26
C ARG A 190 -18.26 -12.51 -26.93
N PRO A 191 -18.99 -13.62 -26.77
CA PRO A 191 -20.44 -13.54 -26.52
C PRO A 191 -20.79 -13.15 -25.07
N ASP A 192 -20.00 -13.60 -24.10
CA ASP A 192 -20.34 -13.48 -22.67
C ASP A 192 -19.91 -12.12 -22.06
N LEU A 193 -18.96 -11.42 -22.69
CA LEU A 193 -18.42 -10.14 -22.20
C LEU A 193 -18.61 -8.95 -23.18
N ASP A 194 -18.91 -9.17 -24.48
CA ASP A 194 -19.28 -8.07 -25.40
C ASP A 194 -20.80 -7.87 -25.46
N ALA A 195 -21.29 -6.81 -24.82
CA ALA A 195 -22.70 -6.39 -24.89
C ALA A 195 -23.14 -5.80 -26.25
N ARG A 196 -22.40 -6.02 -27.35
CA ARG A 196 -22.67 -5.42 -28.68
C ARG A 196 -22.73 -6.47 -29.78
N ALA A 197 -23.78 -7.27 -29.77
CA ALA A 197 -24.17 -8.10 -30.90
C ALA A 197 -25.41 -7.54 -31.63
N TYR A 198 -25.50 -6.22 -31.89
CA TYR A 198 -26.45 -5.65 -32.85
C TYR A 198 -25.90 -4.39 -33.56
N SER A 199 -25.85 -4.48 -34.89
CA SER A 199 -25.71 -3.43 -35.94
C SER A 199 -24.34 -2.91 -36.39
N PRO A 200 -24.15 -2.66 -37.71
CA PRO A 200 -22.84 -2.48 -38.34
C PRO A 200 -22.44 -1.00 -38.45
N LEU A 201 -21.21 -0.68 -38.07
CA LEU A 201 -20.51 0.53 -38.53
C LEU A 201 -19.02 0.25 -38.58
N ILE A 202 -18.46 0.46 -39.77
CA ILE A 202 -17.04 0.32 -40.09
C ILE A 202 -16.27 1.45 -39.42
N LEU A 203 -15.29 1.11 -38.57
CA LEU A 203 -14.16 1.96 -38.23
C LEU A 203 -12.90 1.10 -38.14
N ILE A 204 -11.81 1.66 -38.67
CA ILE A 204 -10.61 1.01 -39.21
C ILE A 204 -9.70 0.43 -38.11
N SER A 205 -9.32 -0.84 -38.28
CA SER A 205 -8.14 -1.66 -37.86
C SER A 205 -6.97 -1.00 -37.06
N PRO A 206 -6.18 -1.72 -36.21
CA PRO A 206 -5.98 -3.18 -36.19
C PRO A 206 -6.11 -3.91 -34.84
N LEU A 207 -6.43 -5.19 -35.00
CA LEU A 207 -6.33 -6.32 -34.07
C LEU A 207 -5.62 -6.05 -32.72
N LEU A 208 -6.41 -6.07 -31.64
CA LEU A 208 -6.00 -6.72 -30.39
C LEU A 208 -7.22 -7.42 -29.80
N MET A 209 -7.22 -8.74 -29.92
CA MET A 209 -8.20 -9.61 -29.30
C MET A 209 -7.66 -9.94 -27.90
N TYR A 210 -8.38 -9.51 -26.87
CA TYR A 210 -7.95 -9.58 -25.47
C TYR A 210 -8.30 -10.96 -24.87
N TYR A 211 -7.37 -11.55 -24.09
CA TYR A 211 -7.54 -12.88 -23.46
C TYR A 211 -7.11 -12.83 -21.99
N ILE A 212 -8.03 -12.94 -21.03
CA ILE A 212 -7.69 -12.82 -19.60
C ILE A 212 -7.88 -14.18 -18.90
N LEU A 213 -6.82 -14.87 -18.49
CA LEU A 213 -6.97 -16.03 -17.59
C LEU A 213 -6.99 -15.52 -16.14
N THR A 214 -8.16 -15.28 -15.55
CA THR A 214 -8.23 -14.77 -14.17
C THR A 214 -8.30 -15.91 -13.16
N CYS A 215 -7.24 -16.14 -12.36
CA CYS A 215 -7.38 -16.87 -11.09
C CYS A 215 -7.94 -15.90 -10.05
N ILE A 216 -9.27 -15.84 -9.92
CA ILE A 216 -9.96 -15.12 -8.84
C ILE A 216 -10.19 -16.10 -7.68
N ARG A 217 -10.07 -15.57 -6.45
CA ARG A 217 -10.38 -16.26 -5.18
C ARG A 217 -11.67 -17.07 -5.24
#